data_AF-A0A094IZT5-F1
#
_entry.id   AF-A0A094IZT5-F1
#
_cell.length_a   1.000
_cell.length_b   1.000
_cell.length_c   1.000
_cell.angle_alpha   90.00
_cell.angle_beta   90.00
_cell.angle_gamma   90.00
#
_symmetry.space_group_name_H-M   'P 1'
#
loop_
_entity.id
_entity.type
_entity.pdbx_description
1 polymer ?
#
loop_
_entity_poly.entity_id
_entity_poly.type
_entity_poly.pdbx_seq_one_letter_code
_entity_poly.pdbx_strand_id
1 'polypeptide(L)'
;MAPSELSTPLMASVEQLPSAKDSKTPPRRKKTSGGDKKTSSRKAGPKSIPSSDLSSSSTPNGNADQQSKESRFLERRKPASFLGRCKHVVTKHSWIIPLILMLAVLSAYAYNPTESNIIHRFIFLSYAHEPLEGADPSAPTQYGKGLWDIAFVSFYTVVLSFTREFIMQELLRPLARFCGINSRGKQYRFMEQVYTAIYFSFIGSTGLYVMSGTPVWYFNTHGMYEFFPYKTHVAIFKFYYLFQAAYWSQQAIVMLLGLEKPRKDFYELVAHHIITLTLISLSYRFHFTYIGLAVYITHDISDFFLALSKSLHYMDCPVVELYFGTSIVSWIYFRHYQNLRLIYSLCTEFKTVGPYELNWETQQYKFTLSFVIALGLLFMLQSINIFWLYCLLRSAYRFLVHNIVKDDRSEVEESELEELERKKARLERKEAEERNRAAELLLLNGNGSAPPLHKATYGILFFGTPHKGLVIDDIQRMVAGEDDHPRMELLNQIKLKSDLLICQLADLKNLIRDRKIISFFETQQTRRLELNPETRSWSRTGAYMTGVDSDSAVLQLPDSMEIKIPVNADHSQIVKFDNRNAEGYKAALAYLKQFEQDARQVISDRFCM
;
A
#
# COMPACT_ATOMS: atom_id res chain seq x y z
N MET A 1 -62.97 -30.16 -15.10
CA MET A 1 -63.20 -30.52 -13.69
C MET A 1 -62.75 -29.35 -12.83
N ALA A 2 -63.48 -29.08 -11.74
CA ALA A 2 -63.16 -28.08 -10.72
C ALA A 2 -63.40 -28.73 -9.33
N PRO A 3 -63.26 -28.04 -8.18
CA PRO A 3 -61.96 -27.97 -7.50
C PRO A 3 -62.06 -28.31 -6.00
N SER A 4 -60.96 -28.13 -5.26
CA SER A 4 -60.96 -27.90 -3.81
C SER A 4 -59.79 -26.95 -3.45
N GLU A 5 -59.93 -25.83 -2.74
CA GLU A 5 -60.63 -25.56 -1.45
C GLU A 5 -59.90 -26.28 -0.28
N LEU A 6 -59.57 -25.68 0.88
CA LEU A 6 -59.81 -24.30 1.39
C LEU A 6 -58.87 -23.96 2.59
N SER A 7 -58.81 -22.66 2.95
CA SER A 7 -58.67 -22.10 4.33
C SER A 7 -57.43 -22.31 5.22
N THR A 8 -56.98 -21.19 5.81
CA THR A 8 -56.34 -21.11 7.14
C THR A 8 -57.40 -21.10 8.27
N PRO A 9 -56.99 -21.18 9.55
CA PRO A 9 -57.50 -20.17 10.49
C PRO A 9 -56.48 -19.66 11.53
N LEU A 10 -56.92 -18.71 12.36
CA LEU A 10 -56.12 -17.89 13.29
C LEU A 10 -56.64 -18.04 14.73
N MET A 11 -55.73 -18.13 15.72
CA MET A 11 -55.95 -18.07 17.18
C MET A 11 -54.61 -17.68 17.86
N ALA A 12 -54.44 -16.86 18.90
CA ALA A 12 -55.32 -16.11 19.84
C ALA A 12 -56.12 -16.96 20.86
N SER A 13 -56.16 -16.68 22.17
CA SER A 13 -55.40 -15.74 23.03
C SER A 13 -55.56 -16.19 24.52
N VAL A 14 -55.32 -15.31 25.50
CA VAL A 14 -55.47 -15.47 26.97
C VAL A 14 -54.31 -16.27 27.61
N GLU A 15 -53.43 -15.79 28.49
CA GLU A 15 -53.41 -14.73 29.55
C GLU A 15 -53.74 -15.25 30.97
N GLN A 16 -52.73 -15.34 31.84
CA GLN A 16 -52.75 -14.68 33.15
C GLN A 16 -51.36 -14.66 33.85
N LEU A 17 -51.14 -13.58 34.62
CA LEU A 17 -50.00 -13.30 35.52
C LEU A 17 -50.45 -13.57 37.00
N PRO A 18 -49.74 -13.20 38.10
CA PRO A 18 -48.50 -12.42 38.25
C PRO A 18 -47.44 -12.98 39.24
N SER A 19 -46.26 -12.30 39.28
CA SER A 19 -45.58 -11.79 40.50
C SER A 19 -44.04 -11.93 40.43
N ALA A 20 -43.18 -11.01 40.88
CA ALA A 20 -43.21 -9.54 41.02
C ALA A 20 -41.78 -9.04 41.37
N LYS A 21 -41.54 -7.71 41.28
CA LYS A 21 -40.34 -6.97 41.77
C LYS A 21 -39.02 -7.14 40.97
N ASP A 22 -38.16 -6.11 40.83
CA ASP A 22 -38.38 -4.67 41.03
C ASP A 22 -37.36 -3.79 40.27
N SER A 23 -37.86 -2.81 39.51
CA SER A 23 -37.32 -1.43 39.39
C SER A 23 -35.91 -1.13 38.78
N LYS A 24 -35.58 0.06 38.24
CA LYS A 24 -36.37 1.18 37.65
C LYS A 24 -35.46 2.07 36.75
N THR A 25 -36.00 2.55 35.64
CA THR A 25 -35.54 3.69 34.79
C THR A 25 -36.80 4.45 34.29
N PRO A 26 -36.74 5.53 33.45
CA PRO A 26 -35.61 6.36 33.04
C PRO A 26 -35.54 7.69 33.84
N PRO A 27 -36.09 8.89 33.48
CA PRO A 27 -36.87 9.34 32.32
C PRO A 27 -36.10 10.30 31.36
N ARG A 28 -36.79 10.91 30.38
CA ARG A 28 -36.31 11.99 29.46
C ARG A 28 -37.46 12.98 29.19
N ARG A 29 -37.25 14.30 29.19
CA ARG A 29 -38.32 15.30 28.90
C ARG A 29 -37.83 16.53 28.09
N LYS A 30 -38.77 17.28 27.50
CA LYS A 30 -38.58 18.34 26.47
C LYS A 30 -38.66 19.79 27.03
N LYS A 31 -38.00 20.71 26.31
CA LYS A 31 -38.31 22.14 26.01
C LYS A 31 -39.01 23.06 27.05
N THR A 32 -38.47 24.27 27.19
CA THR A 32 -39.19 25.56 27.34
C THR A 32 -38.33 26.70 26.73
N SER A 33 -38.83 27.95 26.69
CA SER A 33 -38.21 29.09 25.96
C SER A 33 -38.47 30.46 26.59
N GLY A 34 -37.58 31.43 26.35
CA GLY A 34 -37.71 32.86 26.71
C GLY A 34 -36.51 33.38 27.52
N GLY A 35 -36.03 34.63 27.39
CA GLY A 35 -36.39 35.68 26.42
C GLY A 35 -35.58 36.99 26.60
N ASP A 36 -35.61 37.85 25.59
CA ASP A 36 -35.42 39.33 25.59
C ASP A 36 -34.28 40.03 26.40
N LYS A 37 -33.30 40.63 25.68
CA LYS A 37 -33.29 42.10 25.40
C LYS A 37 -32.10 42.65 24.56
N LYS A 38 -32.45 43.55 23.61
CA LYS A 38 -31.80 44.81 23.18
C LYS A 38 -30.27 44.85 22.92
N THR A 39 -29.80 45.03 21.67
CA THR A 39 -29.59 46.31 20.92
C THR A 39 -28.64 47.31 21.62
N SER A 40 -27.58 47.83 20.99
CA SER A 40 -27.64 48.81 19.88
C SER A 40 -26.41 48.79 18.92
N SER A 41 -26.32 49.75 17.98
CA SER A 41 -25.34 49.79 16.86
C SER A 41 -24.94 51.22 16.42
N ARG A 42 -23.95 51.34 15.49
CA ARG A 42 -23.46 52.57 14.79
C ARG A 42 -22.53 53.49 15.63
N LYS A 43 -21.61 54.33 15.07
CA LYS A 43 -20.96 54.48 13.73
C LYS A 43 -19.73 55.43 13.85
N ALA A 44 -18.73 55.27 12.95
CA ALA A 44 -17.80 56.27 12.33
C ALA A 44 -17.09 57.41 13.14
N GLY A 45 -15.84 57.75 12.74
CA GLY A 45 -15.05 58.94 13.18
C GLY A 45 -15.29 60.20 12.31
N PRO A 46 -14.29 61.07 11.95
CA PRO A 46 -12.81 61.01 12.15
C PRO A 46 -12.08 62.39 12.45
N LYS A 47 -10.72 62.45 12.33
CA LYS A 47 -9.80 63.65 12.26
C LYS A 47 -9.54 64.43 13.59
N SER A 48 -8.46 65.22 13.81
CA SER A 48 -7.22 65.58 13.04
C SER A 48 -6.03 66.10 13.91
N ILE A 49 -4.84 66.22 13.27
CA ILE A 49 -3.47 66.77 13.61
C ILE A 49 -3.44 68.33 13.51
N PRO A 50 -2.50 69.18 14.07
CA PRO A 50 -1.04 69.02 14.43
C PRO A 50 -0.46 69.72 15.74
N SER A 51 0.89 69.64 15.92
CA SER A 51 1.88 70.64 16.47
C SER A 51 1.79 71.23 17.90
N SER A 52 2.86 71.65 18.61
CA SER A 52 4.34 71.35 18.71
C SER A 52 4.90 72.18 19.94
N ASP A 53 6.18 72.54 20.23
CA ASP A 53 7.53 72.48 19.59
C ASP A 53 8.68 72.80 20.62
N LEU A 54 9.97 72.71 20.20
CA LEU A 54 11.24 73.16 20.87
C LEU A 54 11.62 72.58 22.28
N SER A 55 12.88 72.54 22.76
CA SER A 55 14.23 72.61 22.15
C SER A 55 15.36 72.26 23.17
N SER A 56 16.47 71.63 22.73
CA SER A 56 17.83 71.56 23.35
C SER A 56 18.01 71.02 24.80
N SER A 57 19.07 70.28 25.18
CA SER A 57 20.19 69.56 24.52
C SER A 57 20.92 68.72 25.62
N SER A 58 22.04 67.97 25.47
CA SER A 58 22.92 67.57 24.35
C SER A 58 23.84 66.40 24.79
N THR A 59 24.03 65.39 23.92
CA THR A 59 25.21 64.45 23.83
C THR A 59 25.59 63.51 24.99
N PRO A 60 26.27 62.35 24.74
CA PRO A 60 26.55 61.67 23.46
C PRO A 60 26.17 60.17 23.38
N ASN A 61 26.15 59.67 22.13
CA ASN A 61 26.36 58.27 21.69
C ASN A 61 25.39 57.15 22.09
N GLY A 62 24.97 56.36 21.09
CA GLY A 62 24.97 54.90 21.26
C GLY A 62 23.74 54.07 20.91
N ASN A 63 22.75 54.55 20.16
CA ASN A 63 21.64 53.68 19.69
C ASN A 63 21.10 54.07 18.31
N ALA A 64 21.46 53.28 17.29
CA ALA A 64 21.02 53.47 15.90
C ALA A 64 20.88 52.14 15.14
N ASP A 65 20.02 51.23 15.64
CA ASP A 65 19.38 50.20 14.77
C ASP A 65 18.07 49.61 15.37
N GLN A 66 17.47 50.25 16.38
CA GLN A 66 16.31 49.72 17.10
C GLN A 66 14.98 50.01 16.36
N GLN A 67 14.99 49.90 15.03
CA GLN A 67 13.79 50.00 14.17
C GLN A 67 13.79 48.99 13.00
N SER A 68 14.82 48.12 12.89
CA SER A 68 14.96 47.13 11.81
C SER A 68 14.60 45.67 12.20
N LYS A 69 14.13 45.44 13.44
CA LYS A 69 13.94 44.09 14.02
C LYS A 69 12.51 43.61 14.29
N GLU A 70 11.49 44.50 14.35
CA GLU A 70 10.11 44.04 14.57
C GLU A 70 9.46 43.38 13.34
N SER A 71 10.02 43.58 12.14
CA SER A 71 9.49 43.01 10.89
C SER A 71 9.80 41.53 10.65
N ARG A 72 10.50 40.85 11.57
CA ARG A 72 10.96 39.46 11.40
C ARG A 72 10.28 38.40 12.27
N PHE A 73 9.26 38.77 13.06
CA PHE A 73 8.54 37.82 13.93
C PHE A 73 7.31 37.13 13.30
N LEU A 74 7.35 36.91 11.98
CA LEU A 74 6.43 36.05 11.25
C LEU A 74 7.21 35.18 10.25
N GLU A 75 7.94 34.17 10.73
CA GLU A 75 8.42 33.11 9.84
C GLU A 75 7.22 32.24 9.39
N ARG A 76 6.59 32.75 8.34
CA ARG A 76 5.51 32.14 7.57
C ARG A 76 5.92 30.72 7.18
N ARG A 77 5.43 29.71 7.94
CA ARG A 77 5.55 28.27 7.62
C ARG A 77 5.49 28.09 6.10
N LYS A 78 6.63 27.74 5.48
CA LYS A 78 6.72 27.63 4.02
C LYS A 78 5.61 26.68 3.56
N PRO A 79 4.64 27.14 2.75
CA PRO A 79 3.52 26.29 2.36
C PRO A 79 4.11 25.07 1.65
N ALA A 80 3.70 23.86 2.06
CA ALA A 80 4.21 22.62 1.50
C ALA A 80 4.23 22.74 -0.03
N SER A 81 5.41 22.48 -0.62
CA SER A 81 5.68 22.81 -2.03
C SER A 81 4.60 22.23 -2.93
N PHE A 82 4.38 22.83 -4.10
CA PHE A 82 3.34 22.33 -5.00
C PHE A 82 3.53 20.84 -5.31
N LEU A 83 4.78 20.41 -5.52
CA LEU A 83 5.17 18.99 -5.62
C LEU A 83 4.84 18.19 -4.35
N GLY A 84 5.10 18.70 -3.15
CA GLY A 84 4.76 18.02 -1.89
C GLY A 84 3.27 17.80 -1.71
N ARG A 85 2.44 18.78 -2.08
CA ARG A 85 0.96 18.66 -2.07
C ARG A 85 0.46 17.71 -3.16
N CYS A 86 1.00 17.80 -4.38
CA CYS A 86 0.67 16.86 -5.45
C CYS A 86 1.08 15.42 -5.09
N LYS A 87 2.29 15.20 -4.57
CA LYS A 87 2.75 13.90 -4.08
C LYS A 87 1.80 13.34 -3.03
N HIS A 88 1.40 14.14 -2.04
CA HIS A 88 0.44 13.70 -1.02
C HIS A 88 -0.92 13.29 -1.60
N VAL A 89 -1.46 14.06 -2.55
CA VAL A 89 -2.73 13.73 -3.24
C VAL A 89 -2.60 12.45 -4.09
N VAL A 90 -1.51 12.31 -4.84
CA VAL A 90 -1.22 11.10 -5.64
C VAL A 90 -1.06 9.87 -4.75
N THR A 91 -0.37 9.97 -3.61
CA THR A 91 -0.26 8.85 -2.64
C THR A 91 -1.56 8.52 -1.92
N LYS A 92 -2.56 9.41 -1.97
CA LYS A 92 -3.88 9.22 -1.34
C LYS A 92 -4.90 8.58 -2.28
N HIS A 93 -4.79 8.83 -3.58
CA HIS A 93 -5.70 8.33 -4.62
C HIS A 93 -4.90 7.64 -5.72
N SER A 94 -4.68 6.33 -5.60
CA SER A 94 -3.90 5.53 -6.56
C SER A 94 -4.46 5.56 -7.99
N TRP A 95 -5.76 5.83 -8.17
CA TRP A 95 -6.36 6.03 -9.50
C TRP A 95 -5.77 7.20 -10.29
N ILE A 96 -5.10 8.16 -9.64
CA ILE A 96 -4.51 9.33 -10.32
C ILE A 96 -3.37 8.93 -11.27
N ILE A 97 -2.56 7.91 -10.95
CA ILE A 97 -1.42 7.52 -11.81
C ILE A 97 -1.92 6.89 -13.12
N PRO A 98 -2.80 5.87 -13.12
CA PRO A 98 -3.45 5.37 -14.33
C PRO A 98 -4.25 6.45 -15.07
N LEU A 99 -4.94 7.35 -14.36
CA LEU A 99 -5.69 8.46 -14.99
C LEU A 99 -4.78 9.40 -15.79
N ILE A 100 -3.63 9.80 -15.23
CA ILE A 100 -2.67 10.68 -15.93
C ILE A 100 -2.14 9.99 -17.19
N LEU A 101 -1.80 8.69 -17.11
CA LEU A 101 -1.34 7.92 -18.27
C LEU A 101 -2.43 7.79 -19.35
N MET A 102 -3.67 7.48 -18.95
CA MET A 102 -4.82 7.40 -19.85
C MET A 102 -5.11 8.75 -20.53
N LEU A 103 -5.15 9.84 -19.76
CA LEU A 103 -5.38 11.18 -20.28
C LEU A 103 -4.26 11.68 -21.19
N ALA A 104 -3.00 11.29 -20.94
CA ALA A 104 -1.89 11.62 -21.83
C ALA A 104 -2.06 10.98 -23.22
N VAL A 105 -2.43 9.69 -23.26
CA VAL A 105 -2.72 8.97 -24.52
C VAL A 105 -3.93 9.59 -25.23
N LEU A 106 -5.03 9.83 -24.52
CA LEU A 106 -6.24 10.45 -25.09
C LEU A 106 -6.00 11.88 -25.60
N SER A 107 -5.18 12.68 -24.90
CA SER A 107 -4.85 14.05 -25.32
C SER A 107 -3.96 14.06 -26.58
N ALA A 108 -3.00 13.14 -26.66
CA ALA A 108 -2.14 13.00 -27.83
C ALA A 108 -2.86 12.37 -29.04
N TYR A 109 -3.97 11.64 -28.82
CA TYR A 109 -4.93 11.33 -29.89
C TYR A 109 -5.74 12.56 -30.31
N ALA A 110 -6.31 13.31 -29.36
CA ALA A 110 -7.13 14.48 -29.63
C ALA A 110 -6.40 15.60 -30.38
N TYR A 111 -5.06 15.70 -30.23
CA TYR A 111 -4.21 16.60 -31.01
C TYR A 111 -4.15 16.26 -32.52
N ASN A 112 -4.28 14.99 -32.89
CA ASN A 112 -4.33 14.54 -34.28
C ASN A 112 -5.23 13.28 -34.41
N PRO A 113 -6.57 13.45 -34.48
CA PRO A 113 -7.54 12.36 -34.45
C PRO A 113 -7.70 11.71 -35.84
N THR A 114 -6.60 11.17 -36.37
CA THR A 114 -6.53 10.50 -37.68
C THR A 114 -6.05 9.06 -37.54
N GLU A 115 -6.46 8.18 -38.46
CA GLU A 115 -6.01 6.76 -38.49
C GLU A 115 -4.50 6.62 -38.76
N SER A 116 -3.88 7.64 -39.36
CA SER A 116 -2.43 7.76 -39.51
C SER A 116 -1.69 8.00 -38.19
N ASN A 117 -2.37 8.42 -37.13
CA ASN A 117 -1.76 8.57 -35.81
C ASN A 117 -1.50 7.19 -35.19
N ILE A 118 -0.25 6.92 -34.76
CA ILE A 118 0.13 5.68 -34.08
C ILE A 118 -0.78 5.39 -32.87
N ILE A 119 -1.26 6.44 -32.20
CA ILE A 119 -2.13 6.34 -31.02
C ILE A 119 -3.53 5.79 -31.35
N HIS A 120 -4.02 5.96 -32.58
CA HIS A 120 -5.28 5.34 -33.02
C HIS A 120 -5.26 3.82 -32.77
N ARG A 121 -4.10 3.17 -32.97
CA ARG A 121 -3.89 1.73 -32.79
C ARG A 121 -3.87 1.25 -31.33
N PHE A 122 -3.80 2.16 -30.37
CA PHE A 122 -3.96 1.87 -28.94
C PHE A 122 -5.44 1.92 -28.52
N ILE A 123 -6.24 2.78 -29.15
CA ILE A 123 -7.64 3.04 -28.76
C ILE A 123 -8.61 2.14 -29.54
N PHE A 124 -8.37 1.94 -30.84
CA PHE A 124 -9.24 1.24 -31.78
C PHE A 124 -8.62 -0.08 -32.28
N LEU A 125 -9.48 -0.97 -32.78
CA LEU A 125 -9.07 -2.27 -33.32
C LEU A 125 -8.24 -2.10 -34.59
N SER A 126 -6.97 -2.52 -34.53
CA SER A 126 -6.10 -2.57 -35.71
C SER A 126 -6.48 -3.72 -36.66
N TYR A 127 -6.04 -3.62 -37.91
CA TYR A 127 -6.17 -4.65 -38.96
C TYR A 127 -7.60 -4.97 -39.41
N ALA A 128 -8.44 -3.96 -39.64
CA ALA A 128 -9.67 -4.14 -40.41
C ALA A 128 -9.35 -4.59 -41.84
N HIS A 129 -10.14 -5.53 -42.37
CA HIS A 129 -10.15 -5.88 -43.78
C HIS A 129 -11.34 -5.21 -44.47
N GLU A 130 -11.12 -4.71 -45.68
CA GLU A 130 -12.21 -4.26 -46.55
C GLU A 130 -13.12 -5.46 -46.93
N PRO A 131 -14.43 -5.25 -47.11
CA PRO A 131 -15.31 -6.27 -47.67
C PRO A 131 -14.82 -6.71 -49.06
N LEU A 132 -14.86 -8.01 -49.34
CA LEU A 132 -14.54 -8.53 -50.67
C LEU A 132 -15.52 -7.95 -51.71
N GLU A 133 -15.03 -7.65 -52.92
CA GLU A 133 -15.90 -7.17 -54.00
C GLU A 133 -17.02 -8.18 -54.29
N GLY A 134 -18.27 -7.73 -54.18
CA GLY A 134 -19.47 -8.58 -54.30
C GLY A 134 -19.94 -9.27 -53.02
N ALA A 135 -19.32 -9.01 -51.86
CA ALA A 135 -19.86 -9.42 -50.57
C ALA A 135 -21.16 -8.67 -50.21
N ASP A 136 -22.00 -9.29 -49.36
CA ASP A 136 -23.22 -8.68 -48.83
C ASP A 136 -22.89 -7.36 -48.08
N PRO A 137 -23.51 -6.21 -48.43
CA PRO A 137 -23.28 -4.93 -47.74
C PRO A 137 -23.62 -4.93 -46.24
N SER A 138 -24.36 -5.92 -45.75
CA SER A 138 -24.67 -6.12 -44.32
C SER A 138 -23.68 -7.01 -43.58
N ALA A 139 -22.71 -7.63 -44.27
CA ALA A 139 -21.72 -8.51 -43.67
C ALA A 139 -20.78 -7.75 -42.70
N PRO A 140 -20.55 -8.24 -41.46
CA PRO A 140 -19.78 -7.52 -40.47
C PRO A 140 -18.27 -7.52 -40.79
N THR A 141 -17.65 -6.33 -40.71
CA THR A 141 -16.22 -6.10 -40.93
C THR A 141 -15.35 -7.09 -40.17
N GLN A 142 -14.44 -7.73 -40.90
CA GLN A 142 -13.51 -8.73 -40.39
C GLN A 142 -12.18 -8.08 -40.00
N TYR A 143 -11.61 -8.51 -38.87
CA TYR A 143 -10.35 -8.00 -38.35
C TYR A 143 -9.29 -9.10 -38.27
N GLY A 144 -8.13 -8.85 -38.87
CA GLY A 144 -6.94 -9.70 -38.76
C GLY A 144 -6.21 -9.55 -37.42
N LYS A 145 -4.97 -10.03 -37.34
CA LYS A 145 -4.16 -10.06 -36.11
C LYS A 145 -2.75 -9.54 -36.36
N GLY A 146 -2.13 -8.91 -35.37
CA GLY A 146 -0.72 -8.52 -35.44
C GLY A 146 -0.22 -7.73 -34.23
N LEU A 147 1.02 -7.25 -34.30
CA LEU A 147 1.73 -6.64 -33.16
C LEU A 147 1.05 -5.38 -32.59
N TRP A 148 0.27 -4.64 -33.39
CA TRP A 148 -0.49 -3.49 -32.88
C TRP A 148 -1.61 -3.88 -31.90
N ASP A 149 -2.02 -5.16 -31.89
CA ASP A 149 -2.95 -5.66 -30.87
C ASP A 149 -2.33 -5.64 -29.45
N ILE A 150 -0.99 -5.67 -29.34
CA ILE A 150 -0.27 -5.50 -28.06
C ILE A 150 -0.35 -4.04 -27.58
N ALA A 151 -0.34 -3.07 -28.50
CA ALA A 151 -0.53 -1.65 -28.18
C ALA A 151 -1.94 -1.42 -27.61
N PHE A 152 -2.96 -1.98 -28.27
CA PHE A 152 -4.33 -2.02 -27.77
C PHE A 152 -4.42 -2.64 -26.36
N VAL A 153 -3.89 -3.86 -26.17
CA VAL A 153 -3.87 -4.53 -24.86
C VAL A 153 -3.19 -3.68 -23.78
N SER A 154 -2.07 -3.02 -24.09
CA SER A 154 -1.35 -2.19 -23.10
C SER A 154 -2.12 -0.92 -22.71
N PHE A 155 -2.84 -0.26 -23.64
CA PHE A 155 -3.72 0.86 -23.29
C PHE A 155 -4.90 0.42 -22.44
N TYR A 156 -5.62 -0.63 -22.84
CA TYR A 156 -6.76 -1.11 -22.06
C TYR A 156 -6.36 -1.68 -20.70
N THR A 157 -5.12 -2.16 -20.53
CA THR A 157 -4.53 -2.50 -19.22
C THR A 157 -4.46 -1.28 -18.28
N VAL A 158 -4.10 -0.10 -18.81
CA VAL A 158 -4.10 1.17 -18.05
C VAL A 158 -5.53 1.66 -17.78
N VAL A 159 -6.44 1.56 -18.75
CA VAL A 159 -7.87 1.91 -18.58
C VAL A 159 -8.52 1.05 -17.50
N LEU A 160 -8.26 -0.25 -17.48
CA LEU A 160 -8.73 -1.18 -16.45
C LEU A 160 -8.11 -0.88 -15.08
N SER A 161 -6.82 -0.54 -15.03
CA SER A 161 -6.15 -0.13 -13.79
C SER A 161 -6.76 1.16 -13.19
N PHE A 162 -7.10 2.14 -14.04
CA PHE A 162 -7.86 3.32 -13.63
C PHE A 162 -9.26 2.93 -13.12
N THR A 163 -9.98 2.12 -13.90
CA THR A 163 -11.37 1.75 -13.63
C THR A 163 -11.51 0.96 -12.33
N ARG A 164 -10.62 0.00 -12.05
CA ARG A 164 -10.52 -0.75 -10.79
C ARG A 164 -10.39 0.20 -9.60
N GLU A 165 -9.37 1.04 -9.61
CA GLU A 165 -9.06 1.91 -8.47
C GLU A 165 -10.12 3.00 -8.27
N PHE A 166 -10.71 3.55 -9.35
CA PHE A 166 -11.80 4.52 -9.28
C PHE A 166 -13.08 3.89 -8.70
N ILE A 167 -13.53 2.75 -9.25
CA ILE A 167 -14.72 2.05 -8.75
C ILE A 167 -14.52 1.63 -7.29
N MET A 168 -13.36 1.07 -6.94
CA MET A 168 -13.07 0.68 -5.56
C MET A 168 -13.12 1.89 -4.60
N GLN A 169 -12.50 3.02 -4.93
CA GLN A 169 -12.33 4.13 -3.99
C GLN A 169 -13.51 5.09 -3.91
N GLU A 170 -14.18 5.36 -5.03
CA GLU A 170 -15.24 6.37 -5.10
C GLU A 170 -16.65 5.75 -5.07
N LEU A 171 -16.84 4.49 -5.50
CA LEU A 171 -18.14 3.80 -5.50
C LEU A 171 -18.25 2.73 -4.40
N LEU A 172 -17.31 1.78 -4.34
CA LEU A 172 -17.44 0.61 -3.45
C LEU A 172 -17.04 0.92 -1.99
N ARG A 173 -16.11 1.83 -1.76
CA ARG A 173 -15.74 2.28 -0.41
C ARG A 173 -16.88 2.97 0.37
N PRO A 174 -17.67 3.91 -0.20
CA PRO A 174 -18.85 4.42 0.50
C PRO A 174 -19.93 3.35 0.66
N LEU A 175 -20.12 2.46 -0.33
CA LEU A 175 -21.05 1.32 -0.22
C LEU A 175 -20.68 0.38 0.95
N ALA A 176 -19.40 0.02 1.10
CA ALA A 176 -18.93 -0.83 2.20
C ALA A 176 -19.23 -0.25 3.59
N ARG A 177 -19.15 1.09 3.72
CA ARG A 177 -19.51 1.81 4.96
C ARG A 177 -21.02 1.88 5.17
N PHE A 178 -21.80 2.03 4.10
CA PHE A 178 -23.26 1.96 4.15
C PHE A 178 -23.74 0.58 4.60
N CYS A 179 -23.07 -0.49 4.16
CA CYS A 179 -23.27 -1.87 4.64
C CYS A 179 -22.69 -2.14 6.06
N GLY A 180 -22.23 -1.11 6.79
CA GLY A 180 -21.77 -1.25 8.18
C GLY A 180 -20.41 -1.91 8.38
N ILE A 181 -19.65 -2.20 7.32
CA ILE A 181 -18.35 -2.88 7.40
C ILE A 181 -17.31 -1.92 8.00
N ASN A 182 -16.87 -2.14 9.24
CA ASN A 182 -16.06 -1.17 9.99
C ASN A 182 -14.52 -1.36 9.90
N SER A 183 -14.00 -2.59 9.83
CA SER A 183 -12.55 -2.82 9.63
C SER A 183 -12.12 -2.38 8.23
N ARG A 184 -10.94 -1.77 8.08
CA ARG A 184 -10.41 -1.38 6.76
C ARG A 184 -9.96 -2.61 5.97
N GLY A 185 -9.53 -3.67 6.67
CA GLY A 185 -9.29 -5.00 6.11
C GLY A 185 -10.54 -5.61 5.46
N LYS A 186 -11.63 -5.79 6.24
CA LYS A 186 -12.91 -6.33 5.72
C LYS A 186 -13.48 -5.43 4.61
N GLN A 187 -13.38 -4.08 4.73
CA GLN A 187 -13.76 -3.15 3.65
C GLN A 187 -12.97 -3.43 2.36
N TYR A 188 -11.64 -3.56 2.42
CA TYR A 188 -10.83 -3.75 1.22
C TYR A 188 -11.10 -5.08 0.51
N ARG A 189 -11.17 -6.19 1.24
CA ARG A 189 -11.51 -7.50 0.64
C ARG A 189 -12.94 -7.52 0.07
N PHE A 190 -13.91 -6.90 0.73
CA PHE A 190 -15.25 -6.70 0.16
C PHE A 190 -15.23 -5.89 -1.14
N MET A 191 -14.50 -4.78 -1.17
CA MET A 191 -14.36 -3.94 -2.38
C MET A 191 -13.72 -4.72 -3.55
N GLU A 192 -12.72 -5.56 -3.29
CA GLU A 192 -12.13 -6.44 -4.32
C GLU A 192 -13.16 -7.44 -4.86
N GLN A 193 -13.87 -8.17 -3.98
CA GLN A 193 -14.84 -9.17 -4.45
C GLN A 193 -16.03 -8.55 -5.17
N VAL A 194 -16.54 -7.39 -4.73
CA VAL A 194 -17.63 -6.70 -5.42
C VAL A 194 -17.17 -6.14 -6.77
N TYR A 195 -15.95 -5.59 -6.88
CA TYR A 195 -15.40 -5.20 -8.18
C TYR A 195 -15.32 -6.40 -9.14
N THR A 196 -14.79 -7.54 -8.67
CA THR A 196 -14.70 -8.79 -9.45
C THR A 196 -16.08 -9.29 -9.90
N ALA A 197 -17.07 -9.27 -9.02
CA ALA A 197 -18.44 -9.67 -9.36
C ALA A 197 -19.08 -8.72 -10.39
N ILE A 198 -18.86 -7.40 -10.28
CA ILE A 198 -19.34 -6.41 -11.26
C ILE A 198 -18.66 -6.62 -12.61
N TYR A 199 -17.33 -6.80 -12.65
CA TYR A 199 -16.57 -7.04 -13.87
C TYR A 199 -17.07 -8.28 -14.62
N PHE A 200 -17.14 -9.43 -13.94
CA PHE A 200 -17.60 -10.67 -14.57
C PHE A 200 -19.10 -10.70 -14.86
N SER A 201 -19.94 -9.87 -14.21
CA SER A 201 -21.33 -9.67 -14.63
C SER A 201 -21.40 -9.12 -16.05
N PHE A 202 -20.69 -8.01 -16.33
CA PHE A 202 -20.70 -7.40 -17.65
C PHE A 202 -19.94 -8.23 -18.70
N ILE A 203 -18.73 -8.68 -18.36
CA ILE A 203 -17.85 -9.36 -19.31
C ILE A 203 -18.28 -10.82 -19.55
N GLY A 204 -18.79 -11.52 -18.54
CA GLY A 204 -19.37 -12.86 -18.71
C GLY A 204 -20.62 -12.84 -19.61
N SER A 205 -21.53 -11.88 -19.41
CA SER A 205 -22.67 -11.69 -20.31
C SER A 205 -22.26 -11.29 -21.73
N THR A 206 -21.25 -10.42 -21.88
CA THR A 206 -20.70 -10.05 -23.19
C THR A 206 -20.04 -11.25 -23.89
N GLY A 207 -19.31 -12.08 -23.13
CA GLY A 207 -18.69 -13.31 -23.63
C GLY A 207 -19.72 -14.31 -24.14
N LEU A 208 -20.80 -14.56 -23.39
CA LEU A 208 -21.92 -15.39 -23.84
C LEU A 208 -22.57 -14.84 -25.11
N TYR A 209 -22.78 -13.53 -25.20
CA TYR A 209 -23.31 -12.90 -26.42
C TYR A 209 -22.37 -13.10 -27.62
N VAL A 210 -21.07 -12.81 -27.47
CA VAL A 210 -20.04 -13.06 -28.50
C VAL A 210 -20.04 -14.53 -28.93
N MET A 211 -20.12 -15.46 -27.98
CA MET A 211 -20.12 -16.90 -28.23
C MET A 211 -21.36 -17.37 -29.01
N SER A 212 -22.52 -16.76 -28.80
CA SER A 212 -23.74 -17.07 -29.56
C SER A 212 -23.61 -16.77 -31.06
N GLY A 213 -22.73 -15.83 -31.43
CA GLY A 213 -22.38 -15.54 -32.83
C GLY A 213 -21.27 -16.42 -33.42
N THR A 214 -20.92 -17.55 -32.78
CA THR A 214 -19.84 -18.44 -33.24
C THR A 214 -20.32 -19.90 -33.34
N PRO A 215 -19.70 -20.76 -34.18
CA PRO A 215 -20.02 -22.19 -34.24
C PRO A 215 -19.71 -22.95 -32.93
N VAL A 216 -19.11 -22.28 -31.94
CA VAL A 216 -18.72 -22.79 -30.62
C VAL A 216 -19.88 -22.72 -29.61
N TRP A 217 -21.03 -22.13 -29.96
CA TRP A 217 -22.16 -21.89 -29.05
C TRP A 217 -22.52 -23.12 -28.19
N TYR A 218 -22.83 -22.87 -26.91
CA TYR A 218 -23.02 -23.89 -25.87
C TYR A 218 -21.88 -24.92 -25.76
N PHE A 219 -20.65 -24.44 -26.01
CA PHE A 219 -19.40 -25.20 -26.03
C PHE A 219 -19.40 -26.36 -27.04
N ASN A 220 -19.97 -26.15 -28.23
CA ASN A 220 -19.81 -27.07 -29.35
C ASN A 220 -18.31 -27.18 -29.73
N THR A 221 -17.74 -28.37 -29.58
CA THR A 221 -16.31 -28.62 -29.74
C THR A 221 -15.91 -28.83 -31.20
N HIS A 222 -16.79 -29.40 -32.03
CA HIS A 222 -16.56 -29.57 -33.48
C HIS A 222 -16.23 -28.23 -34.17
N GLY A 223 -17.01 -27.19 -33.84
CA GLY A 223 -16.82 -25.82 -34.34
C GLY A 223 -15.50 -25.16 -33.95
N MET A 224 -14.68 -25.77 -33.07
CA MET A 224 -13.34 -25.29 -32.74
C MET A 224 -12.28 -25.68 -33.80
N TYR A 225 -12.54 -26.69 -34.64
CA TYR A 225 -11.56 -27.22 -35.61
C TYR A 225 -12.07 -27.25 -37.06
N GLU A 226 -13.38 -27.34 -37.27
CA GLU A 226 -14.03 -27.58 -38.57
C GLU A 226 -13.54 -26.66 -39.70
N PHE A 227 -13.46 -25.34 -39.44
CA PHE A 227 -12.97 -24.33 -40.39
C PHE A 227 -11.66 -23.68 -39.92
N PHE A 228 -10.84 -24.40 -39.14
CA PHE A 228 -9.56 -23.89 -38.64
C PHE A 228 -8.51 -23.85 -39.77
N PRO A 229 -7.72 -22.75 -39.95
CA PRO A 229 -7.46 -21.68 -38.98
C PRO A 229 -8.39 -20.46 -39.07
N TYR A 230 -8.91 -20.04 -37.91
CA TYR A 230 -9.68 -18.80 -37.79
C TYR A 230 -8.75 -17.57 -37.80
N LYS A 231 -8.47 -17.08 -39.02
CA LYS A 231 -7.56 -15.95 -39.28
C LYS A 231 -8.11 -14.61 -38.80
N THR A 232 -9.32 -14.28 -39.22
CA THR A 232 -10.02 -13.03 -38.88
C THR A 232 -11.17 -13.28 -37.91
N HIS A 233 -11.60 -12.22 -37.24
CA HIS A 233 -12.78 -12.21 -36.37
C HIS A 233 -13.60 -10.94 -36.55
N VAL A 234 -14.90 -11.00 -36.28
CA VAL A 234 -15.75 -9.80 -36.19
C VAL A 234 -15.30 -8.85 -35.07
N ALA A 235 -15.54 -7.55 -35.24
CA ALA A 235 -15.12 -6.49 -34.31
C ALA A 235 -15.37 -6.84 -32.82
N ILE A 236 -16.59 -7.24 -32.47
CA ILE A 236 -16.97 -7.52 -31.07
C ILE A 236 -16.21 -8.72 -30.47
N PHE A 237 -15.96 -9.77 -31.26
CA PHE A 237 -15.14 -10.91 -30.82
C PHE A 237 -13.71 -10.46 -30.56
N LYS A 238 -13.10 -9.73 -31.51
CA LYS A 238 -11.71 -9.27 -31.37
C LYS A 238 -11.56 -8.31 -30.18
N PHE A 239 -12.51 -7.39 -30.00
CA PHE A 239 -12.56 -6.51 -28.84
C PHE A 239 -12.64 -7.30 -27.54
N TYR A 240 -13.64 -8.18 -27.38
CA TYR A 240 -13.80 -8.99 -26.16
C TYR A 240 -12.53 -9.78 -25.83
N TYR A 241 -11.95 -10.45 -26.82
CA TYR A 241 -10.78 -11.31 -26.63
C TYR A 241 -9.54 -10.49 -26.21
N LEU A 242 -9.27 -9.34 -26.85
CA LEU A 242 -8.15 -8.48 -26.47
C LEU A 242 -8.38 -7.73 -25.15
N PHE A 243 -9.62 -7.34 -24.86
CA PHE A 243 -10.00 -6.69 -23.60
C PHE A 243 -9.83 -7.65 -22.41
N GLN A 244 -10.20 -8.94 -22.57
CA GLN A 244 -9.89 -9.98 -21.59
C GLN A 244 -8.37 -10.19 -21.43
N ALA A 245 -7.60 -10.20 -22.52
CA ALA A 245 -6.14 -10.27 -22.44
C ALA A 245 -5.55 -9.07 -21.66
N ALA A 246 -6.13 -7.88 -21.79
CA ALA A 246 -5.77 -6.69 -21.01
C ALA A 246 -6.15 -6.81 -19.52
N TYR A 247 -7.28 -7.42 -19.18
CA TYR A 247 -7.67 -7.69 -17.79
C TYR A 247 -6.74 -8.69 -17.08
N TRP A 248 -6.45 -9.83 -17.71
CA TRP A 248 -5.51 -10.80 -17.14
C TRP A 248 -4.08 -10.25 -17.05
N SER A 249 -3.68 -9.36 -17.99
CA SER A 249 -2.42 -8.60 -17.90
C SER A 249 -2.44 -7.59 -16.76
N GLN A 250 -3.53 -6.83 -16.57
CA GLN A 250 -3.71 -5.91 -15.45
C GLN A 250 -3.62 -6.62 -14.09
N GLN A 251 -4.24 -7.80 -13.96
CA GLN A 251 -4.23 -8.53 -12.69
C GLN A 251 -2.85 -9.14 -12.41
N ALA A 252 -2.13 -9.61 -13.43
CA ALA A 252 -0.73 -10.02 -13.31
C ALA A 252 0.20 -8.87 -12.90
N ILE A 253 0.03 -7.68 -13.47
CA ILE A 253 0.83 -6.48 -13.12
C ILE A 253 0.56 -6.04 -11.67
N VAL A 254 -0.70 -6.01 -11.23
CA VAL A 254 -1.08 -5.69 -9.84
C VAL A 254 -0.43 -6.64 -8.84
N MET A 255 -0.34 -7.93 -9.18
CA MET A 255 0.34 -8.95 -8.37
C MET A 255 1.86 -8.81 -8.39
N LEU A 256 2.46 -8.61 -9.57
CA LEU A 256 3.92 -8.48 -9.75
C LEU A 256 4.48 -7.25 -9.03
N LEU A 257 3.72 -6.15 -8.98
CA LEU A 257 4.06 -4.93 -8.25
C LEU A 257 3.77 -5.00 -6.74
N GLY A 258 3.29 -6.14 -6.22
CA GLY A 258 3.01 -6.33 -4.79
C GLY A 258 1.87 -5.46 -4.25
N LEU A 259 0.96 -4.98 -5.12
CA LEU A 259 -0.10 -4.04 -4.74
C LEU A 259 -1.27 -4.73 -4.01
N GLU A 260 -1.45 -6.04 -4.20
CA GLU A 260 -2.28 -6.88 -3.34
C GLU A 260 -1.42 -7.62 -2.32
N LYS A 261 -1.84 -7.66 -1.05
CA LYS A 261 -1.17 -8.46 -0.01
C LYS A 261 -1.15 -9.95 -0.43
N PRO A 262 0.01 -10.63 -0.39
CA PRO A 262 0.12 -12.06 -0.69
C PRO A 262 -0.90 -12.89 0.09
N ARG A 263 -1.56 -13.81 -0.63
CA ARG A 263 -2.54 -14.76 -0.10
C ARG A 263 -1.84 -16.06 0.26
N LYS A 264 -2.49 -16.95 1.01
CA LYS A 264 -1.91 -18.28 1.32
C LYS A 264 -1.62 -19.11 0.07
N ASP A 265 -2.44 -18.96 -0.98
CA ASP A 265 -2.29 -19.64 -2.27
C ASP A 265 -1.56 -18.78 -3.32
N PHE A 266 -0.60 -17.95 -2.90
CA PHE A 266 0.10 -17.02 -3.79
C PHE A 266 0.92 -17.74 -4.87
N TYR A 267 1.59 -18.84 -4.56
CA TYR A 267 2.41 -19.57 -5.55
C TYR A 267 1.54 -20.25 -6.62
N GLU A 268 0.41 -20.82 -6.22
CA GLU A 268 -0.58 -21.42 -7.10
C GLU A 268 -1.28 -20.35 -7.95
N LEU A 269 -1.55 -19.18 -7.37
CA LEU A 269 -2.10 -18.03 -8.09
C LEU A 269 -1.11 -17.44 -9.11
N VAL A 270 0.19 -17.37 -8.78
CA VAL A 270 1.26 -16.97 -9.72
C VAL A 270 1.38 -18.00 -10.84
N ALA A 271 1.42 -19.30 -10.52
CA ALA A 271 1.47 -20.38 -11.51
C ALA A 271 0.26 -20.33 -12.47
N HIS A 272 -0.94 -20.07 -11.94
CA HIS A 272 -2.14 -19.84 -12.74
C HIS A 272 -1.97 -18.67 -13.71
N HIS A 273 -1.43 -17.52 -13.28
CA HIS A 273 -1.25 -16.36 -14.17
C HIS A 273 -0.20 -16.62 -15.26
N ILE A 274 0.85 -17.40 -14.97
CA ILE A 274 1.79 -17.87 -16.00
C ILE A 274 1.07 -18.77 -17.02
N ILE A 275 0.25 -19.72 -16.57
CA ILE A 275 -0.49 -20.64 -17.44
C ILE A 275 -1.55 -19.89 -18.27
N THR A 276 -2.34 -18.99 -17.68
CA THR A 276 -3.40 -18.27 -18.41
C THR A 276 -2.83 -17.26 -19.40
N LEU A 277 -1.82 -16.46 -19.03
CA LEU A 277 -1.16 -15.56 -19.99
C LEU A 277 -0.49 -16.33 -21.15
N THR A 278 0.06 -17.52 -20.87
CA THR A 278 0.60 -18.41 -21.91
C THR A 278 -0.51 -18.96 -22.82
N LEU A 279 -1.62 -19.45 -22.26
CA LEU A 279 -2.79 -19.90 -23.03
C LEU A 279 -3.36 -18.80 -23.93
N ILE A 280 -3.55 -17.59 -23.39
CA ILE A 280 -4.07 -16.42 -24.12
C ILE A 280 -3.11 -16.07 -25.27
N SER A 281 -1.82 -15.92 -24.98
CA SER A 281 -0.81 -15.53 -25.96
C SER A 281 -0.70 -16.54 -27.12
N LEU A 282 -0.62 -17.83 -26.79
CA LEU A 282 -0.48 -18.90 -27.78
C LEU A 282 -1.77 -19.11 -28.57
N SER A 283 -2.94 -19.11 -27.93
CA SER A 283 -4.21 -19.32 -28.64
C SER A 283 -4.61 -18.13 -29.52
N TYR A 284 -4.21 -16.90 -29.16
CA TYR A 284 -4.30 -15.76 -30.08
C TYR A 284 -3.35 -15.93 -31.28
N ARG A 285 -2.05 -16.16 -31.01
CA ARG A 285 -0.97 -16.23 -32.01
C ARG A 285 -1.10 -17.39 -33.00
N PHE A 286 -1.63 -18.53 -32.57
CA PHE A 286 -1.79 -19.74 -33.38
C PHE A 286 -3.26 -20.07 -33.70
N HIS A 287 -4.16 -19.07 -33.63
CA HIS A 287 -5.56 -19.16 -34.09
C HIS A 287 -6.50 -20.09 -33.31
N PHE A 288 -6.07 -20.70 -32.21
CA PHE A 288 -6.92 -21.47 -31.27
C PHE A 288 -7.86 -20.58 -30.41
N THR A 289 -8.20 -19.38 -30.89
CA THR A 289 -9.02 -18.37 -30.20
C THR A 289 -10.41 -18.86 -29.80
N TYR A 290 -10.97 -19.86 -30.46
CA TYR A 290 -12.26 -20.47 -30.10
C TYR A 290 -12.17 -21.40 -28.88
N ILE A 291 -11.05 -22.11 -28.70
CA ILE A 291 -10.74 -22.81 -27.45
C ILE A 291 -10.53 -21.77 -26.33
N GLY A 292 -9.78 -20.69 -26.63
CA GLY A 292 -9.58 -19.57 -25.71
C GLY A 292 -10.89 -18.90 -25.25
N LEU A 293 -11.86 -18.70 -26.15
CA LEU A 293 -13.18 -18.17 -25.82
C LEU A 293 -13.95 -19.09 -24.85
N ALA A 294 -13.94 -20.41 -25.10
CA ALA A 294 -14.54 -21.39 -24.20
C ALA A 294 -13.88 -21.40 -22.81
N VAL A 295 -12.55 -21.27 -22.75
CA VAL A 295 -11.80 -21.14 -21.49
C VAL A 295 -12.16 -19.83 -20.77
N TYR A 296 -12.20 -18.67 -21.44
CA TYR A 296 -12.63 -17.42 -20.81
C TYR A 296 -14.02 -17.55 -20.19
N ILE A 297 -15.02 -17.97 -20.96
CA ILE A 297 -16.42 -17.98 -20.51
C ILE A 297 -16.64 -18.97 -19.35
N THR A 298 -15.99 -20.14 -19.36
CA THR A 298 -16.04 -21.06 -18.20
C THR A 298 -15.44 -20.44 -16.93
N HIS A 299 -14.42 -19.59 -17.07
CA HIS A 299 -13.72 -18.99 -15.94
C HIS A 299 -14.42 -17.72 -15.44
N ASP A 300 -14.92 -16.87 -16.34
CA ASP A 300 -15.71 -15.66 -16.02
C ASP A 300 -16.96 -16.02 -15.20
N ILE A 301 -17.71 -17.04 -15.63
CA ILE A 301 -18.97 -17.42 -14.99
C ILE A 301 -18.74 -18.05 -13.60
N SER A 302 -17.74 -18.92 -13.44
CA SER A 302 -17.41 -19.48 -12.12
C SER A 302 -17.00 -18.40 -11.13
N ASP A 303 -16.24 -17.42 -11.61
CA ASP A 303 -15.61 -16.42 -10.75
C ASP A 303 -16.60 -15.31 -10.38
N PHE A 304 -17.60 -15.03 -11.24
CA PHE A 304 -18.78 -14.27 -10.85
C PHE A 304 -19.49 -14.87 -9.62
N PHE A 305 -19.86 -16.16 -9.66
CA PHE A 305 -20.58 -16.79 -8.53
C PHE A 305 -19.71 -16.87 -7.26
N LEU A 306 -18.40 -17.11 -7.40
CA LEU A 306 -17.46 -17.14 -6.27
C LEU A 306 -17.23 -15.74 -5.66
N ALA A 307 -17.10 -14.71 -6.49
CA ALA A 307 -16.96 -13.33 -6.01
C ALA A 307 -18.26 -12.81 -5.38
N LEU A 308 -19.43 -13.18 -5.93
CA LEU A 308 -20.74 -12.82 -5.40
C LEU A 308 -21.01 -13.49 -4.04
N SER A 309 -20.73 -14.79 -3.89
CA SER A 309 -20.92 -15.49 -2.61
C SER A 309 -20.05 -14.90 -1.50
N LYS A 310 -18.79 -14.56 -1.80
CA LYS A 310 -17.89 -13.84 -0.87
C LYS A 310 -18.33 -12.41 -0.58
N SER A 311 -18.84 -11.69 -1.57
CA SER A 311 -19.37 -10.33 -1.38
C SER A 311 -20.56 -10.32 -0.41
N LEU A 312 -21.47 -11.28 -0.56
CA LEU A 312 -22.62 -11.47 0.34
C LEU A 312 -22.16 -11.90 1.75
N HIS A 313 -21.11 -12.73 1.85
CA HIS A 313 -20.55 -13.16 3.15
C HIS A 313 -19.98 -11.97 3.93
N TYR A 314 -19.24 -11.05 3.28
CA TYR A 314 -18.72 -9.87 3.95
C TYR A 314 -19.81 -8.86 4.40
N MET A 315 -21.02 -8.92 3.83
CA MET A 315 -22.20 -8.19 4.28
C MET A 315 -23.07 -8.98 5.26
N ASP A 316 -22.59 -10.13 5.75
CA ASP A 316 -23.21 -10.97 6.77
C ASP A 316 -24.69 -11.33 6.43
N CYS A 317 -24.97 -11.54 5.13
CA CYS A 317 -26.32 -11.75 4.59
C CYS A 317 -26.88 -13.18 4.80
N PRO A 318 -28.19 -13.36 5.02
CA PRO A 318 -28.78 -14.68 5.29
C PRO A 318 -28.83 -15.61 4.07
N VAL A 319 -28.67 -15.10 2.85
CA VAL A 319 -28.68 -15.90 1.60
C VAL A 319 -27.31 -16.47 1.21
N VAL A 320 -26.27 -16.24 2.02
CA VAL A 320 -24.88 -16.61 1.71
C VAL A 320 -24.72 -18.10 1.41
N GLU A 321 -25.42 -18.96 2.16
CA GLU A 321 -25.33 -20.42 2.01
C GLU A 321 -25.76 -20.89 0.61
N LEU A 322 -26.85 -20.32 0.10
CA LEU A 322 -27.37 -20.59 -1.23
C LEU A 322 -26.38 -20.17 -2.31
N TYR A 323 -25.86 -18.93 -2.23
CA TYR A 323 -24.91 -18.43 -3.21
C TYR A 323 -23.57 -19.17 -3.16
N PHE A 324 -23.09 -19.53 -1.97
CA PHE A 324 -21.91 -20.37 -1.79
C PHE A 324 -22.11 -21.75 -2.42
N GLY A 325 -23.26 -22.39 -2.18
CA GLY A 325 -23.69 -23.61 -2.87
C GLY A 325 -23.69 -23.49 -4.40
N THR A 326 -24.27 -22.42 -4.95
CA THR A 326 -24.24 -22.17 -6.41
C THR A 326 -22.82 -21.99 -6.94
N SER A 327 -21.91 -21.38 -6.16
CA SER A 327 -20.51 -21.23 -6.58
C SER A 327 -19.76 -22.57 -6.67
N ILE A 328 -20.08 -23.55 -5.80
CA ILE A 328 -19.55 -24.92 -5.89
C ILE A 328 -20.08 -25.63 -7.14
N VAL A 329 -21.39 -25.58 -7.37
CA VAL A 329 -22.02 -26.21 -8.56
C VAL A 329 -21.47 -25.60 -9.85
N SER A 330 -21.35 -24.27 -9.90
CA SER A 330 -20.77 -23.53 -11.03
C SER A 330 -19.30 -23.90 -11.25
N TRP A 331 -18.51 -24.04 -10.18
CA TRP A 331 -17.10 -24.46 -10.28
C TRP A 331 -17.00 -25.88 -10.86
N ILE A 332 -17.76 -26.84 -10.34
CA ILE A 332 -17.77 -28.23 -10.85
C ILE A 332 -18.19 -28.29 -12.32
N TYR A 333 -19.24 -27.55 -12.72
CA TYR A 333 -19.71 -27.56 -14.11
C TYR A 333 -18.73 -26.88 -15.07
N PHE A 334 -18.37 -25.61 -14.83
CA PHE A 334 -17.57 -24.84 -15.78
C PHE A 334 -16.06 -25.13 -15.69
N ARG A 335 -15.47 -25.16 -14.49
CA ARG A 335 -14.01 -25.37 -14.32
C ARG A 335 -13.58 -26.82 -14.49
N HIS A 336 -14.46 -27.80 -14.26
CA HIS A 336 -14.13 -29.24 -14.37
C HIS A 336 -14.83 -29.95 -15.51
N TYR A 337 -16.17 -30.09 -15.49
CA TYR A 337 -16.87 -30.86 -16.52
C TYR A 337 -16.61 -30.30 -17.92
N GLN A 338 -16.77 -28.99 -18.10
CA GLN A 338 -16.57 -28.38 -19.41
C GLN A 338 -15.09 -28.30 -19.82
N ASN A 339 -14.13 -28.14 -18.90
CA ASN A 339 -12.70 -28.22 -19.23
C ASN A 339 -12.24 -29.65 -19.56
N LEU A 340 -12.76 -30.67 -18.86
CA LEU A 340 -12.54 -32.09 -19.22
C LEU A 340 -13.13 -32.42 -20.60
N ARG A 341 -14.26 -31.80 -20.97
CA ARG A 341 -14.83 -31.91 -22.33
C ARG A 341 -13.94 -31.24 -23.40
N LEU A 342 -13.26 -30.13 -23.10
CA LEU A 342 -12.23 -29.55 -23.98
C LEU A 342 -11.02 -30.50 -24.12
N ILE A 343 -10.53 -31.06 -23.02
CA ILE A 343 -9.40 -32.01 -23.01
C ILE A 343 -9.75 -33.29 -23.79
N TYR A 344 -10.96 -33.82 -23.62
CA TYR A 344 -11.46 -34.97 -24.38
C TYR A 344 -11.51 -34.67 -25.88
N SER A 345 -12.08 -33.51 -26.26
CA SER A 345 -12.11 -33.02 -27.64
C SER A 345 -10.72 -32.85 -28.25
N LEU A 346 -9.72 -32.34 -27.51
CA LEU A 346 -8.34 -32.32 -28.00
C LEU A 346 -7.82 -33.73 -28.34
N CYS A 347 -8.18 -34.74 -27.56
CA CYS A 347 -7.75 -36.12 -27.78
C CYS A 347 -8.48 -36.83 -28.93
N THR A 348 -9.73 -36.47 -29.24
CA THR A 348 -10.57 -37.16 -30.25
C THR A 348 -10.74 -36.38 -31.55
N GLU A 349 -11.05 -35.09 -31.48
CA GLU A 349 -11.48 -34.24 -32.59
C GLU A 349 -10.31 -33.48 -33.25
N PHE A 350 -9.30 -33.06 -32.48
CA PHE A 350 -8.20 -32.20 -32.99
C PHE A 350 -7.47 -32.77 -34.21
N LYS A 351 -7.33 -34.10 -34.28
CA LYS A 351 -6.64 -34.82 -35.37
C LYS A 351 -7.56 -35.25 -36.51
N THR A 352 -8.87 -35.22 -36.31
CA THR A 352 -9.86 -35.86 -37.19
C THR A 352 -10.80 -34.86 -37.85
N VAL A 353 -11.08 -33.73 -37.20
CA VAL A 353 -11.95 -32.65 -37.69
C VAL A 353 -11.10 -31.56 -38.34
N GLY A 354 -11.20 -31.43 -39.67
CA GLY A 354 -10.42 -30.48 -40.48
C GLY A 354 -8.92 -30.85 -40.60
N PRO A 355 -8.14 -30.16 -41.45
CA PRO A 355 -6.76 -30.53 -41.75
C PRO A 355 -5.85 -30.66 -40.52
N TYR A 356 -4.92 -31.61 -40.54
CA TYR A 356 -3.90 -31.82 -39.51
C TYR A 356 -2.52 -31.82 -40.16
N GLU A 357 -1.98 -30.62 -40.36
CA GLU A 357 -0.68 -30.34 -40.97
C GLU A 357 -0.05 -29.09 -40.35
N LEU A 358 1.24 -28.89 -40.62
CA LEU A 358 1.93 -27.62 -40.34
C LEU A 358 2.25 -26.94 -41.67
N ASN A 359 1.59 -25.82 -41.96
CA ASN A 359 1.82 -25.03 -43.16
C ASN A 359 1.85 -23.54 -42.79
N TRP A 360 3.01 -22.91 -43.00
CA TRP A 360 3.26 -21.51 -42.59
C TRP A 360 2.59 -20.48 -43.52
N GLU A 361 2.38 -20.83 -44.80
CA GLU A 361 1.76 -19.95 -45.80
C GLU A 361 0.24 -19.90 -45.58
N THR A 362 -0.39 -21.07 -45.42
CA THR A 362 -1.82 -21.15 -45.07
C THR A 362 -2.08 -20.80 -43.61
N GLN A 363 -1.03 -20.64 -42.78
CA GLN A 363 -1.10 -20.48 -41.32
C GLN A 363 -1.89 -21.62 -40.63
N GLN A 364 -1.81 -22.81 -41.20
CA GLN A 364 -2.34 -24.03 -40.63
C GLN A 364 -1.36 -24.54 -39.56
N TYR A 365 -1.83 -24.55 -38.31
CA TYR A 365 -1.01 -24.85 -37.13
C TYR A 365 -1.53 -26.06 -36.33
N LYS A 366 -2.41 -26.90 -36.90
CA LYS A 366 -2.90 -28.14 -36.26
C LYS A 366 -1.92 -29.30 -36.50
N PHE A 367 -0.93 -29.46 -35.62
CA PHE A 367 0.02 -30.57 -35.68
C PHE A 367 0.39 -31.10 -34.28
N THR A 368 1.33 -32.06 -34.21
CA THR A 368 1.62 -32.79 -32.97
C THR A 368 2.13 -31.91 -31.84
N LEU A 369 2.95 -30.89 -32.13
CA LEU A 369 3.45 -29.98 -31.09
C LEU A 369 2.35 -29.07 -30.54
N SER A 370 1.48 -28.52 -31.40
CA SER A 370 0.34 -27.72 -30.94
C SER A 370 -0.64 -28.54 -30.09
N PHE A 371 -0.85 -29.81 -30.45
CA PHE A 371 -1.66 -30.74 -29.65
C PHE A 371 -1.04 -30.96 -28.26
N VAL A 372 0.26 -31.28 -28.19
CA VAL A 372 0.96 -31.51 -26.91
C VAL A 372 0.97 -30.24 -26.04
N ILE A 373 1.20 -29.07 -26.62
CA ILE A 373 1.20 -27.79 -25.88
C ILE A 373 -0.20 -27.45 -25.37
N ALA A 374 -1.24 -27.55 -26.21
CA ALA A 374 -2.62 -27.26 -25.81
C ALA A 374 -3.11 -28.23 -24.72
N LEU A 375 -2.84 -29.53 -24.89
CA LEU A 375 -3.19 -30.57 -23.92
C LEU A 375 -2.46 -30.34 -22.58
N GLY A 376 -1.15 -30.07 -22.63
CA GLY A 376 -0.34 -29.80 -21.43
C GLY A 376 -0.83 -28.58 -20.65
N LEU A 377 -1.10 -27.47 -21.33
CA LEU A 377 -1.60 -26.24 -20.69
C LEU A 377 -3.01 -26.40 -20.11
N LEU A 378 -3.94 -27.06 -20.81
CA LEU A 378 -5.27 -27.34 -20.25
C LEU A 378 -5.23 -28.34 -19.08
N PHE A 379 -4.29 -29.29 -19.09
CA PHE A 379 -4.09 -30.22 -17.97
C PHE A 379 -3.46 -29.54 -16.73
N MET A 380 -2.51 -28.62 -16.93
CA MET A 380 -1.99 -27.78 -15.85
C MET A 380 -3.08 -26.87 -15.27
N LEU A 381 -3.90 -26.25 -16.12
CA LEU A 381 -5.06 -25.45 -15.71
C LEU A 381 -6.08 -26.31 -14.93
N GLN A 382 -6.38 -27.53 -15.39
CA GLN A 382 -7.23 -28.49 -14.70
C GLN A 382 -6.69 -28.84 -13.31
N SER A 383 -5.37 -29.02 -13.19
CA SER A 383 -4.71 -29.38 -11.93
C SER A 383 -4.83 -28.28 -10.88
N ILE A 384 -4.65 -27.00 -11.26
CA ILE A 384 -4.88 -25.86 -10.35
C ILE A 384 -6.38 -25.70 -10.03
N ASN A 385 -7.28 -25.89 -11.01
CA ASN A 385 -8.72 -25.89 -10.75
C ASN A 385 -9.11 -26.98 -9.73
N ILE A 386 -8.44 -28.15 -9.73
CA ILE A 386 -8.69 -29.25 -8.77
C ILE A 386 -8.20 -28.88 -7.36
N PHE A 387 -7.04 -28.24 -7.25
CA PHE A 387 -6.54 -27.70 -5.98
C PHE A 387 -7.53 -26.70 -5.36
N TRP A 388 -8.03 -25.74 -6.15
CA TRP A 388 -9.02 -24.78 -5.66
C TRP A 388 -10.40 -25.40 -5.38
N LEU A 389 -10.84 -26.42 -6.13
CA LEU A 389 -12.04 -27.19 -5.78
C LEU A 389 -11.87 -27.91 -4.43
N TYR A 390 -10.70 -28.50 -4.16
CA TYR A 390 -10.40 -29.08 -2.85
C TYR A 390 -10.50 -28.02 -1.73
N CYS A 391 -9.94 -26.81 -1.92
CA CYS A 391 -10.09 -25.71 -0.96
C CYS A 391 -11.56 -25.32 -0.75
N LEU A 392 -12.35 -25.23 -1.82
CA LEU A 392 -13.76 -24.85 -1.77
C LEU A 392 -14.62 -25.90 -1.06
N LEU A 393 -14.41 -27.19 -1.38
CA LEU A 393 -15.09 -28.32 -0.73
C LEU A 393 -14.66 -28.49 0.73
N ARG A 394 -13.40 -28.22 1.07
CA ARG A 394 -12.91 -28.17 2.46
C ARG A 394 -13.59 -27.08 3.27
N SER A 395 -13.82 -25.90 2.67
CA SER A 395 -14.60 -24.82 3.29
C SER A 395 -16.07 -25.23 3.47
N ALA A 396 -16.67 -25.88 2.46
CA ALA A 396 -18.05 -26.39 2.54
C ALA A 396 -18.24 -27.48 3.59
N TYR A 397 -17.29 -28.41 3.72
CA TYR A 397 -17.30 -29.45 4.75
C TYR A 397 -17.28 -28.82 6.16
N ARG A 398 -16.41 -27.83 6.39
CA ARG A 398 -16.33 -27.11 7.67
C ARG A 398 -17.62 -26.37 8.00
N PHE A 399 -18.19 -25.68 7.00
CA PHE A 399 -19.48 -24.99 7.13
C PHE A 399 -20.57 -25.96 7.61
N LEU A 400 -20.75 -27.08 6.90
CA LEU A 400 -21.81 -28.05 7.16
C LEU A 400 -21.63 -28.83 8.47
N VAL A 401 -20.40 -29.24 8.81
CA VAL A 401 -20.12 -30.12 9.95
C VAL A 401 -19.99 -29.36 11.26
N HIS A 402 -19.42 -28.15 11.25
CA HIS A 402 -19.26 -27.34 12.46
C HIS A 402 -20.36 -26.29 12.66
N ASN A 403 -21.29 -26.16 11.71
CA ASN A 403 -22.41 -25.22 11.74
C ASN A 403 -21.94 -23.76 11.97
N ILE A 404 -20.80 -23.44 11.35
CA ILE A 404 -19.97 -22.27 11.64
C ILE A 404 -19.46 -21.69 10.31
N VAL A 405 -19.79 -20.42 10.06
CA VAL A 405 -19.50 -19.70 8.81
C VAL A 405 -18.03 -19.25 8.75
N LYS A 406 -17.11 -20.15 8.43
CA LYS A 406 -15.65 -19.89 8.41
C LYS A 406 -14.92 -20.48 7.20
N ASP A 407 -14.49 -19.62 6.27
CA ASP A 407 -13.55 -19.95 5.18
C ASP A 407 -12.10 -19.87 5.71
N ASP A 408 -11.40 -21.01 5.65
CA ASP A 408 -9.98 -21.21 6.03
C ASP A 408 -9.03 -20.21 5.32
N ARG A 409 -9.46 -19.69 4.15
CA ARG A 409 -8.74 -18.72 3.32
C ARG A 409 -8.94 -17.28 3.78
N SER A 410 -10.14 -16.90 4.23
CA SER A 410 -10.39 -15.53 4.72
C SER A 410 -10.06 -15.36 6.20
N GLU A 411 -10.30 -16.36 7.07
CA GLU A 411 -10.08 -16.19 8.53
C GLU A 411 -8.65 -15.77 8.88
N VAL A 412 -7.63 -16.32 8.22
CA VAL A 412 -6.24 -15.97 8.52
C VAL A 412 -5.82 -14.65 7.87
N GLU A 413 -6.36 -14.32 6.70
CA GLU A 413 -6.16 -12.97 6.15
C GLU A 413 -6.82 -11.89 7.03
N GLU A 414 -8.04 -12.13 7.51
CA GLU A 414 -8.80 -11.22 8.37
C GLU A 414 -8.18 -11.10 9.77
N SER A 415 -7.80 -12.21 10.42
CA SER A 415 -7.14 -12.16 11.74
C SER A 415 -5.73 -11.56 11.69
N GLU A 416 -4.95 -11.79 10.62
CA GLU A 416 -3.69 -11.06 10.39
C GLU A 416 -3.92 -9.57 10.11
N LEU A 417 -4.97 -9.21 9.37
CA LEU A 417 -5.34 -7.81 9.11
C LEU A 417 -5.80 -7.12 10.39
N GLU A 418 -6.61 -7.77 11.22
CA GLU A 418 -6.94 -7.27 12.54
C GLU A 418 -5.71 -7.17 13.45
N GLU A 419 -4.76 -8.11 13.39
CA GLU A 419 -3.52 -8.02 14.17
C GLU A 419 -2.64 -6.85 13.68
N LEU A 420 -2.58 -6.60 12.38
CA LEU A 420 -1.94 -5.43 11.78
C LEU A 420 -2.65 -4.12 12.17
N GLU A 421 -3.99 -4.06 12.14
CA GLU A 421 -4.78 -2.92 12.61
C GLU A 421 -4.55 -2.69 14.12
N ARG A 422 -4.53 -3.75 14.93
CA ARG A 422 -4.22 -3.69 16.38
C ARG A 422 -2.77 -3.25 16.64
N LYS A 423 -1.78 -3.75 15.89
CA LYS A 423 -0.37 -3.33 15.98
C LYS A 423 -0.20 -1.86 15.58
N LYS A 424 -0.81 -1.44 14.47
CA LYS A 424 -0.75 -0.07 13.97
C LYS A 424 -1.46 0.91 14.91
N ALA A 425 -2.65 0.59 15.41
CA ALA A 425 -3.34 1.41 16.40
C ALA A 425 -2.56 1.52 17.72
N ARG A 426 -1.85 0.46 18.16
CA ARG A 426 -0.92 0.53 19.29
C ARG A 426 0.29 1.43 19.00
N LEU A 427 0.81 1.45 17.77
CA LEU A 427 1.92 2.31 17.37
C LEU A 427 1.49 3.79 17.28
N GLU A 428 0.41 4.08 16.55
CA GLU A 428 -0.18 5.42 16.43
C GLU A 428 -0.56 5.99 17.81
N ARG A 429 -1.05 5.14 18.73
CA ARG A 429 -1.32 5.52 20.11
C ARG A 429 -0.04 5.82 20.90
N LYS A 430 1.04 5.03 20.75
CA LYS A 430 2.33 5.34 21.37
C LYS A 430 2.91 6.66 20.86
N GLU A 431 2.91 6.88 19.54
CA GLU A 431 3.34 8.16 18.95
C GLU A 431 2.50 9.34 19.47
N ALA A 432 1.19 9.15 19.66
CA ALA A 432 0.32 10.18 20.23
C ALA A 432 0.61 10.42 21.72
N GLU A 433 0.83 9.37 22.52
CA GLU A 433 1.20 9.49 23.94
C GLU A 433 2.60 10.14 24.11
N GLU A 434 3.56 9.83 23.24
CA GLU A 434 4.90 10.45 23.22
C GLU A 434 4.84 11.91 22.75
N ARG A 435 4.07 12.23 21.69
CA ARG A 435 3.86 13.63 21.25
C ARG A 435 3.11 14.44 22.30
N ASN A 436 2.14 13.86 22.99
CA ASN A 436 1.43 14.53 24.07
C ASN A 436 2.34 14.78 25.27
N ARG A 437 3.18 13.82 25.68
CA ARG A 437 4.21 14.03 26.71
C ARG A 437 5.23 15.10 26.32
N ALA A 438 5.67 15.11 25.05
CA ALA A 438 6.58 16.15 24.55
C ALA A 438 5.91 17.54 24.56
N ALA A 439 4.64 17.63 24.15
CA ALA A 439 3.87 18.87 24.21
C ALA A 439 3.58 19.33 25.64
N GLU A 440 3.30 18.40 26.56
CA GLU A 440 3.10 18.66 28.00
C GLU A 440 4.39 19.17 28.65
N LEU A 441 5.55 18.55 28.36
CA LEU A 441 6.87 19.04 28.79
C LEU A 441 7.19 20.43 28.21
N LEU A 442 6.77 20.73 26.97
CA LEU A 442 6.92 22.06 26.37
C LEU A 442 5.98 23.10 26.98
N LEU A 443 4.73 22.72 27.32
CA LEU A 443 3.75 23.59 27.96
C LEU A 443 4.06 23.87 29.44
N LEU A 444 4.62 22.90 30.16
CA LEU A 444 5.15 23.08 31.52
C LEU A 444 6.34 24.08 31.56
N ASN A 445 7.12 24.15 30.48
CA ASN A 445 8.15 25.17 30.29
C ASN A 445 7.60 26.51 29.74
N GLY A 446 6.29 26.63 29.52
CA GLY A 446 5.63 27.79 28.91
C GLY A 446 5.76 29.09 29.69
N ASN A 447 6.13 29.02 30.98
CA ASN A 447 6.45 30.18 31.83
C ASN A 447 7.90 30.68 31.66
N GLY A 448 8.66 30.20 30.67
CA GLY A 448 10.05 30.61 30.42
C GLY A 448 11.09 29.95 31.33
N SER A 449 10.66 29.21 32.34
CA SER A 449 11.52 28.32 33.11
C SER A 449 11.99 27.15 32.24
N ALA A 450 13.31 27.02 32.05
CA ALA A 450 13.90 25.81 31.48
C ALA A 450 13.53 24.57 32.31
N PRO A 451 13.44 23.37 31.69
CA PRO A 451 12.88 22.19 32.36
C PRO A 451 13.64 21.84 33.65
N PRO A 452 12.98 21.23 34.66
CA PRO A 452 13.62 20.95 35.95
C PRO A 452 14.94 20.18 35.83
N LEU A 453 15.03 19.23 34.89
CA LEU A 453 16.28 18.51 34.59
C LEU A 453 17.39 19.43 34.07
N HIS A 454 17.07 20.42 33.22
CA HIS A 454 18.05 21.40 32.72
C HIS A 454 18.53 22.34 33.81
N LYS A 455 17.63 22.85 34.67
CA LYS A 455 17.99 23.64 35.86
C LYS A 455 18.89 22.85 36.82
N ALA A 456 18.54 21.59 37.09
CA ALA A 456 19.26 20.68 37.97
C ALA A 456 20.58 20.12 37.39
N THR A 457 20.82 20.21 36.08
CA THR A 457 22.11 19.76 35.51
C THR A 457 23.19 20.81 35.79
N TYR A 458 24.20 20.53 36.62
CA TYR A 458 25.33 21.45 36.78
C TYR A 458 26.37 21.29 35.66
N GLY A 459 26.75 20.05 35.36
CA GLY A 459 27.74 19.71 34.34
C GLY A 459 27.54 18.31 33.75
N ILE A 460 28.29 18.01 32.69
CA ILE A 460 28.17 16.80 31.86
C ILE A 460 29.56 16.26 31.55
N LEU A 461 29.74 14.94 31.63
CA LEU A 461 30.94 14.21 31.19
C LEU A 461 30.60 13.44 29.91
N PHE A 462 31.22 13.79 28.79
CA PHE A 462 31.15 13.05 27.53
C PHE A 462 32.36 12.12 27.39
N PHE A 463 32.15 10.89 26.92
CA PHE A 463 33.20 9.92 26.64
C PHE A 463 33.09 9.47 25.19
N GLY A 464 34.09 9.79 24.37
CA GLY A 464 34.16 9.42 22.95
C GLY A 464 32.93 9.82 22.13
N THR A 465 32.15 10.81 22.57
CA THR A 465 30.79 11.03 22.07
C THR A 465 30.82 11.64 20.66
N PRO A 466 30.24 11.01 19.62
CA PRO A 466 30.41 11.42 18.21
C PRO A 466 29.57 12.65 17.84
N HIS A 467 29.90 13.82 18.38
CA HIS A 467 29.15 15.06 18.17
C HIS A 467 29.12 15.53 16.70
N LYS A 468 30.11 15.12 15.89
CA LYS A 468 30.17 15.37 14.43
C LYS A 468 30.02 14.09 13.60
N GLY A 469 29.70 12.98 14.25
CA GLY A 469 29.51 11.65 13.67
C GLY A 469 30.67 10.67 13.88
N LEU A 470 30.39 9.41 13.55
CA LEU A 470 31.22 8.22 13.76
C LEU A 470 31.68 7.65 12.41
N VAL A 471 32.84 6.98 12.37
CA VAL A 471 33.25 6.13 11.23
C VAL A 471 32.50 4.79 11.31
N ILE A 472 31.73 4.46 10.28
CA ILE A 472 30.76 3.33 10.32
C ILE A 472 30.90 2.33 9.17
N ASP A 473 31.88 2.45 8.27
CA ASP A 473 31.94 1.65 7.02
C ASP A 473 31.91 0.13 7.26
N ASP A 474 32.51 -0.32 8.36
CA ASP A 474 32.59 -1.73 8.76
C ASP A 474 31.28 -2.20 9.41
N ILE A 475 30.68 -1.38 10.28
CA ILE A 475 29.34 -1.62 10.86
C ILE A 475 28.27 -1.65 9.76
N GLN A 476 28.38 -0.82 8.72
CA GLN A 476 27.48 -0.84 7.58
C GLN A 476 27.62 -2.14 6.78
N ARG A 477 28.83 -2.62 6.49
CA ARG A 477 29.05 -3.92 5.83
C ARG A 477 28.48 -5.10 6.61
N MET A 478 28.58 -5.07 7.94
CA MET A 478 27.99 -6.07 8.83
C MET A 478 26.45 -6.14 8.72
N VAL A 479 25.81 -5.02 8.38
CA VAL A 479 24.34 -4.89 8.31
C VAL A 479 23.80 -4.95 6.87
N ALA A 480 24.61 -4.67 5.86
CA ALA A 480 24.23 -4.64 4.44
C ALA A 480 24.00 -6.02 3.79
N GLY A 481 23.90 -7.09 4.58
CA GLY A 481 23.48 -8.43 4.10
C GLY A 481 21.96 -8.59 3.97
N GLU A 482 21.18 -7.63 4.47
CA GLU A 482 19.72 -7.59 4.43
C GLU A 482 19.27 -6.23 3.88
N ASP A 483 18.76 -6.21 2.65
CA ASP A 483 18.12 -5.02 2.08
C ASP A 483 16.91 -4.61 2.93
N ASP A 484 16.89 -3.35 3.38
CA ASP A 484 15.94 -2.76 4.35
C ASP A 484 16.07 -3.17 5.84
N HIS A 485 17.25 -3.56 6.31
CA HIS A 485 17.45 -3.77 7.76
C HIS A 485 17.29 -2.47 8.58
N PRO A 486 16.41 -2.43 9.62
CA PRO A 486 15.91 -1.20 10.24
C PRO A 486 16.94 -0.36 11.00
N ARG A 487 18.13 -0.89 11.32
CA ARG A 487 19.23 -0.09 11.91
C ARG A 487 19.98 0.77 10.88
N MET A 488 19.76 0.59 9.58
CA MET A 488 20.48 1.33 8.55
C MET A 488 20.12 2.83 8.52
N GLU A 489 18.90 3.19 8.93
CA GLU A 489 18.50 4.59 9.14
C GLU A 489 19.28 5.21 10.32
N LEU A 490 19.38 4.51 11.46
CA LEU A 490 20.18 4.96 12.60
C LEU A 490 21.67 5.12 12.25
N LEU A 491 22.23 4.19 11.47
CA LEU A 491 23.60 4.30 10.97
C LEU A 491 23.76 5.53 10.06
N ASN A 492 22.80 5.79 9.17
CA ASN A 492 22.80 7.01 8.35
C ASN A 492 22.67 8.30 9.17
N GLN A 493 22.03 8.26 10.33
CA GLN A 493 21.89 9.41 11.23
C GLN A 493 23.16 9.69 12.04
N ILE A 494 23.96 8.68 12.41
CA ILE A 494 25.17 8.86 13.24
C ILE A 494 26.49 9.00 12.46
N LYS A 495 26.46 8.89 11.13
CA LYS A 495 27.66 9.00 10.27
C LYS A 495 28.31 10.39 10.34
N LEU A 496 29.61 10.44 10.05
CA LEU A 496 30.34 11.69 9.81
C LEU A 496 29.58 12.60 8.81
N LYS A 497 29.44 13.88 9.16
CA LYS A 497 28.72 14.91 8.38
C LYS A 497 27.21 14.63 8.19
N SER A 498 26.57 13.95 9.13
CA SER A 498 25.10 13.86 9.20
C SER A 498 24.46 15.23 9.45
N ASP A 499 23.54 15.66 8.59
CA ASP A 499 22.77 16.90 8.74
C ASP A 499 22.02 16.97 10.07
N LEU A 500 21.53 15.82 10.55
CA LEU A 500 20.82 15.72 11.83
C LEU A 500 21.75 16.06 13.01
N LEU A 501 22.96 15.49 13.03
CA LEU A 501 23.95 15.78 14.07
C LEU A 501 24.42 17.24 14.00
N ILE A 502 24.59 17.80 12.80
CA ILE A 502 24.98 19.22 12.62
C ILE A 502 23.92 20.15 13.23
N CYS A 503 22.63 19.87 13.01
CA CYS A 503 21.54 20.63 13.63
C CYS A 503 21.49 20.44 15.15
N GLN A 504 21.47 19.19 15.62
CA GLN A 504 21.41 18.86 17.05
C GLN A 504 22.62 19.41 17.83
N LEU A 505 23.81 19.46 17.23
CA LEU A 505 25.01 20.05 17.83
C LEU A 505 24.86 21.56 18.04
N ALA A 506 24.22 22.29 17.12
CA ALA A 506 23.96 23.71 17.30
C ALA A 506 23.00 23.97 18.46
N ASP A 507 21.91 23.19 18.55
CA ASP A 507 20.94 23.29 19.64
C ASP A 507 21.54 22.87 20.99
N LEU A 508 22.31 21.78 21.02
CA LEU A 508 23.04 21.33 22.21
C LEU A 508 24.00 22.42 22.73
N LYS A 509 24.79 23.04 21.84
CA LYS A 509 25.69 24.16 22.18
C LYS A 509 24.94 25.39 22.69
N ASN A 510 23.69 25.60 22.29
CA ASN A 510 22.85 26.66 22.82
C ASN A 510 22.29 26.31 24.22
N LEU A 511 21.96 25.04 24.45
CA LEU A 511 21.37 24.56 25.70
C LEU A 511 22.38 24.48 26.86
N ILE A 512 23.67 24.24 26.59
CA ILE A 512 24.70 23.98 27.61
C ILE A 512 25.61 25.17 27.95
N ARG A 513 25.31 26.39 27.48
CA ARG A 513 26.17 27.58 27.63
C ARG A 513 26.51 27.94 29.08
N ASP A 514 25.68 27.54 30.03
CA ASP A 514 25.82 27.77 31.47
C ASP A 514 26.09 26.46 32.25
N ARG A 515 26.59 25.41 31.57
CA ARG A 515 26.94 24.10 32.12
C ARG A 515 28.45 23.88 32.06
N LYS A 516 29.01 23.08 32.99
CA LYS A 516 30.41 22.65 32.95
C LYS A 516 30.55 21.34 32.17
N ILE A 517 31.38 21.32 31.13
CA ILE A 517 31.56 20.14 30.27
C ILE A 517 32.97 19.57 30.47
N ILE A 518 33.06 18.25 30.58
CA ILE A 518 34.30 17.48 30.44
C ILE A 518 34.14 16.57 29.22
N SER A 519 35.09 16.62 28.29
CA SER A 519 35.06 15.82 27.06
C SER A 519 36.29 14.90 27.02
N PHE A 520 36.07 13.62 27.33
CA PHE A 520 37.08 12.56 27.27
C PHE A 520 37.15 11.98 25.85
N PHE A 521 38.34 11.97 25.23
CA PHE A 521 38.56 11.45 23.88
C PHE A 521 39.61 10.34 23.84
N GLU A 522 39.44 9.40 22.89
CA GLU A 522 40.33 8.26 22.70
C GLU A 522 41.68 8.69 22.08
N THR A 523 42.79 8.09 22.52
CA THR A 523 44.11 8.28 21.89
C THR A 523 44.71 7.00 21.31
N GLN A 524 44.07 5.84 21.50
CA GLN A 524 44.44 4.60 20.81
C GLN A 524 43.43 4.28 19.70
N GLN A 525 43.89 3.61 18.65
CA GLN A 525 43.04 3.16 17.56
C GLN A 525 42.40 1.80 17.87
N THR A 526 41.12 1.65 17.56
CA THR A 526 40.43 0.36 17.58
C THR A 526 40.63 -0.40 16.26
N ARG A 527 40.40 -1.71 16.23
CA ARG A 527 40.47 -2.49 14.97
C ARG A 527 39.12 -2.54 14.25
N ARG A 528 39.12 -2.44 12.92
CA ARG A 528 37.93 -2.60 12.07
C ARG A 528 37.28 -3.97 12.27
N LEU A 529 35.95 -4.00 12.17
CA LEU A 529 35.17 -5.24 12.10
C LEU A 529 35.39 -5.91 10.74
N GLU A 530 35.78 -7.19 10.79
CA GLU A 530 35.90 -8.07 9.64
C GLU A 530 35.18 -9.38 9.92
N LEU A 531 34.61 -9.96 8.87
CA LEU A 531 33.97 -11.27 8.91
C LEU A 531 35.05 -12.35 8.82
N ASN A 532 35.22 -13.15 9.88
CA ASN A 532 36.05 -14.35 9.79
C ASN A 532 35.32 -15.38 8.90
N PRO A 533 35.93 -15.85 7.79
CA PRO A 533 35.28 -16.73 6.83
C PRO A 533 35.08 -18.16 7.36
N GLU A 534 35.90 -18.61 8.31
CA GLU A 534 35.84 -19.95 8.89
C GLU A 534 34.73 -20.05 9.95
N THR A 535 34.67 -19.08 10.85
CA THR A 535 33.68 -19.05 11.95
C THR A 535 32.37 -18.36 11.57
N ARG A 536 32.31 -17.69 10.41
CA ARG A 536 31.21 -16.81 9.97
C ARG A 536 30.80 -15.75 10.99
N SER A 537 31.73 -15.34 11.87
CA SER A 537 31.49 -14.34 12.90
C SER A 537 32.27 -13.05 12.63
N TRP A 538 31.63 -11.91 12.90
CA TRP A 538 32.27 -10.59 12.83
C TRP A 538 33.13 -10.35 14.07
N SER A 539 34.37 -9.89 13.86
CA SER A 539 35.31 -9.63 14.95
C SER A 539 36.23 -8.45 14.63
N ARG A 540 36.77 -7.78 15.66
CA ARG A 540 37.70 -6.65 15.49
C ARG A 540 39.12 -7.13 15.18
N THR A 541 39.30 -7.87 14.08
CA THR A 541 40.60 -8.38 13.62
C THR A 541 41.33 -7.44 12.67
N GLY A 542 40.58 -6.57 11.98
CA GLY A 542 41.06 -5.80 10.83
C GLY A 542 41.98 -4.64 11.14
N ALA A 543 42.28 -3.88 10.08
CA ALA A 543 43.14 -2.70 10.15
C ALA A 543 42.69 -1.70 11.23
N TYR A 544 43.67 -1.03 11.85
CA TYR A 544 43.43 -0.01 12.87
C TYR A 544 42.69 1.21 12.28
N MET A 545 41.80 1.79 13.09
CA MET A 545 41.05 3.01 12.81
C MET A 545 40.81 3.80 14.11
N THR A 546 40.76 5.12 14.00
CA THR A 546 40.15 5.95 15.03
C THR A 546 38.63 5.83 14.88
N GLY A 547 37.91 5.47 15.95
CA GLY A 547 36.45 5.30 15.89
C GLY A 547 35.74 6.64 15.77
N VAL A 548 35.92 7.47 16.78
CA VAL A 548 35.50 8.87 16.80
C VAL A 548 36.75 9.73 16.81
N ASP A 549 36.92 10.55 15.77
CA ASP A 549 38.01 11.54 15.74
C ASP A 549 37.93 12.43 16.98
N SER A 550 39.09 12.77 17.56
CA SER A 550 39.27 13.83 18.55
C SER A 550 38.41 15.07 18.27
N ASP A 551 38.30 15.51 17.01
CA ASP A 551 37.49 16.66 16.61
C ASP A 551 35.97 16.42 16.72
N SER A 552 35.53 15.17 16.56
CA SER A 552 34.13 14.75 16.75
C SER A 552 33.80 14.46 18.22
N ALA A 553 34.80 14.02 19.01
CA ALA A 553 34.69 13.73 20.44
C ALA A 553 34.63 14.99 21.33
N VAL A 554 34.96 16.17 20.80
CA VAL A 554 34.89 17.45 21.51
C VAL A 554 33.90 18.42 20.85
N LEU A 555 33.31 19.29 21.66
CA LEU A 555 32.37 20.30 21.22
C LEU A 555 33.07 21.54 20.65
N GLN A 556 34.36 21.75 20.91
CA GLN A 556 35.09 22.99 20.62
C GLN A 556 34.45 24.22 21.31
N LEU A 557 34.12 24.08 22.60
CA LEU A 557 33.77 25.22 23.45
C LEU A 557 35.04 25.84 24.05
N PRO A 558 34.98 27.10 24.54
CA PRO A 558 36.10 27.73 25.26
C PRO A 558 36.53 26.88 26.47
N ASP A 559 37.82 26.89 26.80
CA ASP A 559 38.37 26.00 27.83
C ASP A 559 37.90 26.33 29.27
N SER A 560 37.24 27.48 29.47
CA SER A 560 36.50 27.82 30.70
C SER A 560 35.16 27.07 30.85
N MET A 561 34.69 26.42 29.78
CA MET A 561 33.40 25.74 29.65
C MET A 561 33.56 24.24 29.32
N GLU A 562 34.52 23.88 28.45
CA GLU A 562 34.84 22.50 28.08
C GLU A 562 36.30 22.14 28.40
N ILE A 563 36.49 21.25 29.37
CA ILE A 563 37.79 20.65 29.70
C ILE A 563 37.97 19.39 28.84
N LYS A 564 39.02 19.37 28.02
CA LYS A 564 39.28 18.33 27.01
C LYS A 564 40.35 17.37 27.56
N ILE A 565 40.02 16.08 27.70
CA ILE A 565 40.87 15.10 28.40
C ILE A 565 41.22 13.92 27.47
N PRO A 566 42.51 13.74 27.09
CA PRO A 566 42.93 12.53 26.40
C PRO A 566 42.86 11.32 27.34
N VAL A 567 42.38 10.19 26.84
CA VAL A 567 42.40 8.90 27.54
C VAL A 567 43.19 7.89 26.73
N ASN A 568 44.21 7.29 27.35
CA ASN A 568 45.07 6.27 26.75
C ASN A 568 44.35 4.91 26.65
N ALA A 569 43.28 4.88 25.85
CA ALA A 569 42.41 3.75 25.57
C ALA A 569 41.81 3.91 24.16
N ASP A 570 41.23 2.84 23.61
CA ASP A 570 40.40 2.90 22.40
C ASP A 570 38.92 3.17 22.76
N HIS A 571 38.10 3.43 21.73
CA HIS A 571 36.65 3.57 21.85
C HIS A 571 35.95 2.45 22.64
N SER A 572 36.48 1.24 22.60
CA SER A 572 35.90 0.05 23.24
C SER A 572 36.26 -0.07 24.73
N GLN A 573 37.30 0.62 25.22
CA GLN A 573 37.75 0.57 26.61
C GLN A 573 37.62 1.89 27.39
N ILE A 574 37.46 3.04 26.73
CA ILE A 574 37.45 4.40 27.32
C ILE A 574 36.53 4.60 28.55
N VAL A 575 35.43 3.83 28.67
CA VAL A 575 34.48 3.87 29.81
C VAL A 575 34.53 2.66 30.75
N LYS A 576 35.37 1.65 30.48
CA LYS A 576 35.38 0.39 31.25
C LYS A 576 36.29 0.43 32.49
N PHE A 577 37.33 1.26 32.46
CA PHE A 577 38.24 1.53 33.58
C PHE A 577 38.81 0.26 34.24
N ASP A 578 39.83 -0.34 33.61
CA ASP A 578 40.43 -1.63 34.02
C ASP A 578 40.79 -1.75 35.51
N ASN A 579 41.06 -0.62 36.17
CA ASN A 579 41.25 -0.54 37.62
C ASN A 579 40.99 0.88 38.14
N ARG A 580 40.76 1.01 39.45
CA ARG A 580 40.55 2.31 40.15
C ARG A 580 41.77 3.25 40.11
N ASN A 581 42.93 2.78 39.65
CA ASN A 581 44.13 3.59 39.49
C ASN A 581 44.30 4.21 38.09
N ALA A 582 43.46 3.82 37.12
CA ALA A 582 43.49 4.37 35.77
C ALA A 582 43.25 5.90 35.75
N GLU A 583 43.96 6.61 34.88
CA GLU A 583 43.97 8.08 34.85
C GLU A 583 42.61 8.67 34.48
N GLY A 584 41.95 8.12 33.45
CA GLY A 584 40.58 8.52 33.07
C GLY A 584 39.55 8.32 34.19
N TYR A 585 39.67 7.23 34.97
CA TYR A 585 38.82 7.00 36.14
C TYR A 585 39.08 8.01 37.26
N LYS A 586 40.35 8.27 37.58
CA LYS A 586 40.75 9.28 38.58
C LYS A 586 40.26 10.68 38.19
N ALA A 587 40.42 11.07 36.92
CA ALA A 587 39.96 12.34 36.39
C ALA A 587 38.43 12.46 36.45
N ALA A 588 37.69 11.47 35.94
CA ALA A 588 36.23 11.45 36.00
C ALA A 588 35.71 11.53 37.45
N LEU A 589 36.30 10.76 38.37
CA LEU A 589 35.93 10.78 39.79
C LEU A 589 36.27 12.11 40.47
N ALA A 590 37.37 12.76 40.09
CA ALA A 590 37.75 14.07 40.62
C ALA A 590 36.75 15.15 40.16
N TYR A 591 36.46 15.24 38.86
CA TYR A 591 35.50 16.22 38.34
C TYR A 591 34.06 15.96 38.82
N LEU A 592 33.64 14.70 38.97
CA LEU A 592 32.33 14.38 39.56
C LEU A 592 32.23 14.83 41.03
N LYS A 593 33.28 14.65 41.84
CA LYS A 593 33.31 15.14 43.22
C LYS A 593 33.33 16.66 43.31
N GLN A 594 34.09 17.33 42.43
CA GLN A 594 34.07 18.79 42.33
C GLN A 594 32.67 19.28 41.94
N PHE A 595 32.05 18.66 40.93
CA PHE A 595 30.69 19.00 40.51
C PHE A 595 29.68 18.78 41.65
N GLU A 596 29.80 17.72 42.46
CA GLU A 596 28.92 17.50 43.61
C GLU A 596 29.03 18.58 44.71
N GLN A 597 30.21 19.22 44.84
CA GLN A 597 30.46 20.31 45.77
C GLN A 597 29.93 21.63 45.21
N ASP A 598 30.38 22.02 44.01
CA ASP A 598 30.02 23.29 43.36
C ASP A 598 28.51 23.39 43.06
N ALA A 599 27.89 22.27 42.64
CA ALA A 599 26.53 22.28 42.11
C ALA A 599 25.46 22.68 43.12
N ARG A 600 25.69 22.49 44.43
CA ARG A 600 24.63 22.65 45.45
C ARG A 600 24.10 24.09 45.49
N GLN A 601 25.00 25.07 45.49
CA GLN A 601 24.63 26.49 45.44
C GLN A 601 24.04 26.84 44.06
N VAL A 602 24.77 26.53 43.00
CA VAL A 602 24.42 26.94 41.62
C VAL A 602 23.09 26.34 41.15
N ILE A 603 22.74 25.13 41.57
CA ILE A 603 21.41 24.54 41.31
C ILE A 603 20.33 25.23 42.15
N SER A 604 20.57 25.48 43.44
CA SER A 604 19.61 26.19 44.30
C SER A 604 19.24 27.55 43.72
N ASP A 605 20.24 28.34 43.30
CA ASP A 605 20.04 29.66 42.71
C ASP A 605 19.15 29.61 41.45
N ARG A 606 19.35 28.59 40.59
CA ARG A 606 18.52 28.35 39.39
C ARG A 606 17.09 27.88 39.69
N PHE A 607 16.80 27.41 40.91
CA PHE A 607 15.43 27.08 41.34
C PHE A 607 14.78 28.20 42.17
N CYS A 608 15.57 29.13 42.71
CA CYS A 608 15.08 30.37 43.30
C CYS A 608 14.79 31.48 42.27
N MET A 609 15.32 31.37 41.05
CA MET A 609 14.98 32.18 39.86
C MET A 609 13.97 31.50 38.96
#